data_AF-A0A368XEA6-F1
#
_entry.id   AF-A0A368XEA6-F1
#
_cell.length_a   1.000
_cell.length_b   1.000
_cell.length_c   1.000
_cell.angle_alpha   90.00
_cell.angle_beta   90.00
_cell.angle_gamma   90.00
#
_symmetry.space_group_name_H-M   'P 1'
#
loop_
_entity.id
_entity.type
_entity.pdbx_description
1 polymer ?
#
loop_
_entity_poly.entity_id
_entity_poly.type
_entity_poly.pdbx_seq_one_letter_code
_entity_poly.pdbx_strand_id
1 'polypeptide(L)'
;MPTTVKVYQQVLKEMQQIIKEKELEPGDRLPSERYLADKLKIGRSSVREALRAIELLGLIETKQGEGTFLRDYQSYHTVELLAGFVLQDHNTQREIMEAKKMLEKNAIELAIDKMDDAALESIELIINDDNLTHTQLHDEFFAHIFSYGQNFLLYKIWRFMQDFSKSVKNNTYGIDFYNQIAEILKTKKHHQIYTLYSEQ
;
A
#
# COMPACT_ATOMS: atom_id res chain seq x y z
N MET A 1 -2.42 -12.75 36.16
CA MET A 1 -0.99 -12.59 35.80
C MET A 1 -0.86 -11.31 35.00
N PRO A 2 -0.05 -10.32 35.38
CA PRO A 2 0.13 -9.14 34.54
C PRO A 2 0.90 -9.55 33.29
N THR A 3 0.31 -9.38 32.12
CA THR A 3 0.95 -9.67 30.83
C THR A 3 2.05 -8.64 30.63
N THR A 4 3.32 -9.02 30.77
CA THR A 4 4.45 -8.13 30.50
C THR A 4 4.39 -7.69 29.04
N VAL A 5 3.99 -6.45 28.80
CA VAL A 5 3.89 -5.87 27.46
C VAL A 5 5.27 -5.91 26.81
N LYS A 6 5.39 -6.52 25.63
CA LYS A 6 6.68 -6.68 24.96
C LYS A 6 7.26 -5.29 24.67
N VAL A 7 8.58 -5.13 24.81
CA VAL A 7 9.26 -3.83 24.68
C VAL A 7 8.90 -3.11 23.37
N TYR A 8 8.86 -3.82 22.24
CA TYR A 8 8.51 -3.21 20.96
C TYR A 8 7.08 -2.65 20.93
N GLN A 9 6.12 -3.25 21.65
CA GLN A 9 4.75 -2.74 21.73
C GLN A 9 4.71 -1.43 22.52
N GLN A 10 5.54 -1.29 23.56
CA GLN A 10 5.66 -0.05 24.33
C GLN A 10 6.28 1.06 23.47
N VAL A 11 7.36 0.74 22.75
CA VAL A 11 8.01 1.68 21.82
C VAL A 11 7.06 2.11 20.72
N LEU A 12 6.35 1.17 20.08
CA LEU A 12 5.39 1.47 19.02
C LEU A 12 4.23 2.34 19.52
N LYS A 13 3.68 2.04 20.70
CA LYS A 13 2.59 2.84 21.30
C LYS A 13 3.03 4.27 21.62
N GLU A 14 4.22 4.45 22.18
CA GLU A 14 4.79 5.78 22.45
C GLU A 14 5.05 6.54 21.15
N MET A 15 5.57 5.87 20.11
CA MET A 15 5.76 6.48 18.81
C MET A 15 4.43 6.93 18.18
N GLN A 16 3.40 6.09 18.21
CA GLN A 16 2.06 6.45 17.72
C GLN A 16 1.50 7.67 18.47
N GLN A 17 1.71 7.74 19.78
CA GLN A 17 1.32 8.89 20.58
C GLN A 17 2.05 10.16 20.14
N ILE A 18 3.37 10.10 19.98
CA ILE A 18 4.17 11.26 19.57
C ILE A 18 3.84 11.71 18.14
N ILE A 19 3.67 10.76 17.21
CA ILE A 19 3.25 11.06 15.83
C ILE A 19 1.93 11.82 15.84
N LYS A 20 0.96 11.37 16.64
CA LYS A 20 -0.33 12.02 16.76
C LYS A 20 -0.24 13.39 17.43
N GLU A 21 0.49 13.50 18.54
CA GLU A 21 0.60 14.75 19.32
C GLU A 21 1.36 15.85 18.57
N LYS A 22 2.33 15.47 17.75
CA LYS A 22 3.17 16.40 16.98
C LYS A 22 2.75 16.54 15.52
N GLU A 23 1.66 15.87 15.13
CA GLU A 23 1.15 15.86 13.76
C GLU A 23 2.26 15.51 12.74
N LEU A 24 3.10 14.53 13.08
CA LEU A 24 4.23 14.14 12.24
C LEU A 24 3.74 13.50 10.94
N GLU A 25 4.35 13.90 9.83
CA GLU A 25 4.08 13.38 8.50
C GLU A 25 5.24 12.50 8.00
N PRO A 26 5.00 11.64 7.00
CA PRO A 26 6.07 10.96 6.29
C PRO A 26 7.23 11.91 5.92
N GLY A 27 8.46 11.52 6.25
CA GLY A 27 9.66 12.34 6.10
C GLY A 27 10.10 13.05 7.38
N ASP A 28 9.22 13.20 8.38
CA ASP A 28 9.58 13.85 9.63
C ASP A 28 10.49 13.00 10.51
N ARG A 29 11.36 13.69 11.26
CA ARG A 29 12.29 13.06 12.18
C ARG A 29 11.58 12.61 13.46
N LEU A 30 11.73 11.32 13.76
CA LEU A 30 11.22 10.70 14.97
C LEU A 30 12.16 10.92 16.17
N PRO A 31 11.64 10.78 17.40
CA PRO A 31 12.46 10.87 18.60
C PRO A 31 13.63 9.89 18.60
N SER A 32 14.78 10.34 19.12
CA SER A 32 15.99 9.51 19.19
C SER A 32 15.83 8.27 20.08
N GLU A 33 16.65 7.24 19.83
CA GLU A 33 16.80 6.06 20.70
C GLU A 33 16.96 6.45 22.17
N ARG A 34 17.78 7.48 22.45
CA ARG A 34 18.03 7.97 23.81
C ARG A 34 16.76 8.51 24.45
N TYR A 35 16.01 9.33 23.72
CA TYR A 35 14.76 9.89 24.22
C TYR A 35 13.76 8.78 24.57
N LEU A 36 13.57 7.81 23.67
CA LEU A 36 12.64 6.70 23.89
C LEU A 36 13.06 5.82 25.08
N ALA A 37 14.37 5.56 25.23
CA ALA A 37 14.90 4.82 26.37
C ALA A 37 14.63 5.52 27.70
N ASP A 38 14.91 6.83 27.77
CA ASP A 38 14.72 7.63 28.98
C ASP A 38 13.21 7.77 29.33
N LYS A 39 12.38 8.01 28.32
CA LYS A 39 10.92 8.17 28.46
C LYS A 39 10.24 6.89 28.92
N LEU A 40 10.59 5.75 28.32
CA LEU A 40 9.98 4.45 28.61
C LEU A 40 10.66 3.72 29.79
N LYS A 41 11.80 4.23 30.27
CA LYS A 41 12.66 3.57 31.28
C LYS A 41 13.09 2.17 30.83
N ILE A 42 13.46 2.04 29.55
CA ILE A 42 13.89 0.79 28.92
C ILE A 42 15.35 0.95 28.49
N GLY A 43 16.13 -0.14 28.53
CA GLY A 43 17.50 -0.14 28.04
C GLY A 43 17.61 0.28 26.56
N ARG A 44 18.62 1.09 26.23
CA ARG A 44 18.85 1.58 24.85
C ARG A 44 18.96 0.47 23.82
N SER A 45 19.56 -0.67 24.18
CA SER A 45 19.64 -1.85 23.32
C SER A 45 18.26 -2.40 22.97
N SER A 46 17.35 -2.50 23.93
CA SER A 46 15.99 -3.01 23.68
C SER A 46 15.14 -2.04 22.85
N VAL A 47 15.35 -0.72 23.02
CA VAL A 47 14.73 0.30 22.16
C VAL A 47 15.25 0.17 20.73
N ARG A 48 16.56 0.00 20.55
CA ARG A 48 17.16 -0.23 19.22
C ARG A 48 16.58 -1.45 18.53
N GLU A 49 16.45 -2.57 19.23
CA GLU A 49 15.85 -3.79 18.66
C GLU A 49 14.36 -3.59 18.33
N ALA A 50 13.63 -2.83 19.14
CA ALA A 50 12.26 -2.44 18.81
C ALA A 50 12.19 -1.56 17.54
N LEU A 51 13.06 -0.56 17.42
CA LEU A 51 13.12 0.29 16.23
C LEU A 51 13.50 -0.52 14.98
N ARG A 52 14.46 -1.44 15.07
CA ARG A 52 14.78 -2.37 13.97
C ARG A 52 13.59 -3.21 13.54
N ALA A 53 12.80 -3.72 14.49
CA ALA A 53 11.60 -4.47 14.17
C ALA A 53 10.52 -3.60 13.49
N ILE A 54 10.39 -2.34 13.88
CA ILE A 54 9.44 -1.38 13.28
C ILE A 54 9.92 -0.92 11.89
N GLU A 55 11.23 -0.74 11.72
CA GLU A 55 11.90 -0.46 10.45
C GLU A 55 11.71 -1.61 9.47
N LEU A 56 11.81 -2.85 9.94
CA LEU A 56 11.49 -4.04 9.12
C LEU A 56 10.05 -3.99 8.61
N LEU A 57 9.10 -3.47 9.39
CA LEU A 57 7.70 -3.31 8.94
C LEU A 57 7.50 -2.15 7.93
N GLY A 58 8.57 -1.45 7.53
CA GLY A 58 8.52 -0.35 6.55
C GLY A 58 7.88 0.93 7.09
N LEU A 59 7.69 1.03 8.41
CA LEU A 59 7.03 2.17 9.04
C LEU A 59 7.98 3.34 9.29
N ILE A 60 9.28 3.06 9.41
CA ILE A 60 10.33 4.04 9.68
C ILE A 60 11.60 3.70 8.90
N GLU A 61 12.49 4.67 8.78
CA GLU A 61 13.85 4.46 8.29
C GLU A 61 14.85 5.10 9.25
N THR A 62 15.93 4.38 9.54
CA THR A 62 17.07 4.87 10.30
C THR A 62 18.22 5.18 9.35
N LYS A 63 18.56 6.46 9.22
CA LYS A 63 19.73 6.92 8.49
C LYS A 63 20.90 7.10 9.44
N GLN A 64 22.02 6.42 9.17
CA GLN A 64 23.18 6.43 10.05
C GLN A 64 23.70 7.87 10.26
N GLY A 65 23.78 8.30 11.52
CA GLY A 65 24.22 9.65 11.89
C GLY A 65 23.14 10.75 11.74
N GLU A 66 22.11 10.52 10.93
CA GLU A 66 21.02 11.47 10.69
C GLU A 66 19.79 11.22 11.58
N GLY A 67 19.59 10.00 12.06
CA GLY A 67 18.50 9.63 12.96
C GLY A 67 17.39 8.83 12.28
N THR A 68 16.24 8.73 12.94
CA THR A 68 15.11 7.92 12.49
C THR A 68 14.01 8.81 11.93
N PHE A 69 13.39 8.41 10.84
CA PHE A 69 12.39 9.18 10.11
C PHE A 69 11.12 8.36 9.89
N LEU A 70 9.96 9.00 9.93
CA LEU A 70 8.69 8.38 9.59
C LEU A 70 8.66 8.12 8.08
N ARG A 71 8.22 6.94 7.64
CA ARG A 71 8.07 6.62 6.22
C ARG A 71 6.59 6.64 5.83
N ASP A 72 6.32 7.03 4.59
CA ASP A 72 5.08 6.62 3.95
C ASP A 72 5.24 5.11 3.69
N TYR A 73 4.26 4.32 4.10
CA TYR A 73 4.40 2.86 4.15
C TYR A 73 4.94 2.31 2.82
N GLN A 74 6.14 1.73 2.85
CA GLN A 74 6.77 1.08 1.72
C GLN A 74 7.00 -0.40 2.04
N SER A 75 6.26 -1.23 1.31
CA SER A 75 6.00 -2.64 1.59
C SER A 75 7.15 -3.59 1.22
N TYR A 76 8.19 -3.08 0.55
CA TYR A 76 8.91 -3.82 -0.47
C TYR A 76 9.60 -5.11 -0.03
N HIS A 77 9.97 -5.28 1.25
CA HIS A 77 10.69 -6.50 1.68
C HIS A 77 9.88 -7.41 2.61
N THR A 78 9.10 -6.84 3.51
CA THR A 78 8.41 -7.64 4.53
C THR A 78 7.13 -8.26 4.02
N VAL A 79 6.45 -7.61 3.07
CA VAL A 79 5.23 -8.19 2.49
C VAL A 79 5.53 -9.38 1.59
N GLU A 80 6.61 -9.36 0.79
CA GLU A 80 6.98 -10.54 -0.01
C GLU A 80 7.27 -11.76 0.88
N LEU A 81 8.00 -11.57 1.98
CA LEU A 81 8.26 -12.63 2.95
C LEU A 81 6.97 -13.13 3.60
N LEU A 82 6.09 -12.23 4.04
CA LEU A 82 4.82 -12.59 4.66
C LEU A 82 3.87 -13.29 3.67
N ALA A 83 3.86 -12.85 2.40
CA ALA A 83 3.06 -13.48 1.35
C ALA A 83 3.45 -14.95 1.15
N GLY A 84 4.73 -15.30 1.28
CA GLY A 84 5.18 -16.70 1.28
C GLY A 84 4.66 -17.55 2.44
N PHE A 85 4.25 -16.94 3.56
CA PHE A 85 3.60 -17.63 4.67
C PHE A 85 2.07 -17.61 4.60
N VAL A 86 1.49 -16.55 4.05
CA VAL A 86 0.03 -16.34 4.00
C VAL A 86 -0.59 -16.98 2.77
N LEU A 87 0.06 -16.89 1.61
CA LEU A 87 -0.46 -17.32 0.30
C LEU A 87 0.10 -18.69 -0.11
N GLN A 88 0.14 -19.64 0.82
CA GLN A 88 0.75 -20.95 0.59
C GLN A 88 -0.08 -21.88 -0.30
N ASP A 89 -1.40 -21.79 -0.22
CA ASP A 89 -2.31 -22.62 -0.99
C ASP A 89 -3.04 -21.83 -2.08
N HIS A 90 -3.50 -22.54 -3.10
CA HIS A 90 -4.16 -21.94 -4.25
C HIS A 90 -5.52 -21.30 -3.93
N ASN A 91 -6.22 -21.69 -2.85
CA ASN A 91 -7.48 -21.04 -2.49
C ASN A 91 -7.21 -19.66 -1.91
N THR A 92 -6.28 -19.53 -0.96
CA THR A 92 -5.92 -18.22 -0.40
C THR A 92 -5.38 -17.28 -1.48
N GLN A 93 -4.59 -17.82 -2.43
CA GLN A 93 -4.14 -17.06 -3.61
C GLN A 93 -5.29 -16.57 -4.50
N ARG A 94 -6.33 -17.38 -4.67
CA ARG A 94 -7.52 -16.97 -5.43
C ARG A 94 -8.33 -15.92 -4.66
N GLU A 95 -8.52 -16.11 -3.36
CA GLU A 95 -9.30 -15.21 -2.49
C GLU A 95 -8.68 -13.81 -2.41
N ILE A 96 -7.35 -13.69 -2.35
CA ILE A 96 -6.71 -12.37 -2.41
C ILE A 96 -6.92 -11.68 -3.77
N MET A 97 -6.90 -12.45 -4.87
CA MET A 97 -7.19 -11.91 -6.20
C MET A 97 -8.65 -11.47 -6.32
N GLU A 98 -9.60 -12.22 -5.75
CA GLU A 98 -11.01 -11.83 -5.68
C GLU A 98 -11.20 -10.54 -4.88
N ALA A 99 -10.58 -10.43 -3.70
CA ALA A 99 -10.64 -9.23 -2.88
C ALA A 99 -10.03 -8.02 -3.59
N LYS A 100 -8.88 -8.20 -4.24
CA LYS A 100 -8.22 -7.17 -5.05
C LYS A 100 -9.13 -6.69 -6.19
N LYS A 101 -9.72 -7.62 -6.96
CA LYS A 101 -10.69 -7.33 -8.03
C LYS A 101 -11.85 -6.46 -7.53
N MET A 102 -12.39 -6.75 -6.34
CA MET A 102 -13.48 -5.97 -5.75
C MET A 102 -13.09 -4.51 -5.45
N LEU A 103 -11.87 -4.29 -4.95
CA LEU A 103 -11.38 -2.95 -4.64
C LEU A 103 -11.13 -2.13 -5.90
N GLU A 104 -10.51 -2.75 -6.90
CA GLU A 104 -10.20 -2.11 -8.18
C GLU A 104 -11.46 -1.70 -8.92
N LYS A 105 -12.45 -2.60 -8.98
CA LYS A 105 -13.76 -2.31 -9.52
C LYS A 105 -14.38 -1.10 -8.82
N ASN A 106 -14.38 -1.08 -7.50
CA ASN A 106 -14.96 0.02 -6.75
C ASN A 106 -14.18 1.33 -6.95
N ALA A 107 -12.86 1.27 -7.13
CA ALA A 107 -12.04 2.43 -7.46
C ALA A 107 -12.49 3.07 -8.78
N ILE A 108 -12.74 2.25 -9.81
CA ILE A 108 -13.23 2.71 -11.12
C ILE A 108 -14.61 3.35 -10.96
N GLU A 109 -15.54 2.72 -10.24
CA GLU A 109 -16.87 3.27 -9.95
C GLU A 109 -16.81 4.61 -9.23
N LEU A 110 -15.86 4.79 -8.31
CA LEU A 110 -15.68 6.05 -7.58
C LEU A 110 -15.01 7.15 -8.41
N ALA A 111 -14.26 6.78 -9.45
CA ALA A 111 -13.46 7.70 -10.26
C ALA A 111 -14.18 8.13 -11.55
N ILE A 112 -15.02 7.28 -12.15
CA ILE A 112 -15.59 7.44 -13.50
C ILE A 112 -16.24 8.81 -13.77
N ASP A 113 -16.96 9.37 -12.81
CA ASP A 113 -17.63 10.67 -12.99
C ASP A 113 -16.72 11.87 -12.70
N LYS A 114 -15.54 11.64 -12.09
CA LYS A 114 -14.60 12.65 -11.61
C LYS A 114 -13.38 12.83 -12.51
N MET A 115 -13.08 11.87 -13.38
CA MET A 115 -11.94 11.95 -14.30
C MET A 115 -12.28 12.90 -15.46
N ASP A 116 -11.40 13.86 -15.70
CA ASP A 116 -11.46 14.81 -16.81
C ASP A 116 -10.60 14.35 -17.99
N ASP A 117 -10.58 15.13 -19.08
CA ASP A 117 -9.85 14.76 -20.30
C ASP A 117 -8.34 14.61 -20.05
N ALA A 118 -7.75 15.43 -19.17
CA ALA A 118 -6.34 15.34 -18.81
C ALA A 118 -6.04 14.04 -18.02
N ALA A 119 -6.96 13.65 -17.13
CA ALA A 119 -6.87 12.39 -16.41
C ALA A 119 -6.95 11.19 -17.37
N LEU A 120 -7.81 11.25 -18.39
CA LEU A 120 -7.94 10.21 -19.42
C LEU A 120 -6.70 10.13 -20.32
N GLU A 121 -6.14 11.26 -20.74
CA GLU A 121 -4.90 11.32 -21.51
C GLU A 121 -3.73 10.69 -20.71
N SER A 122 -3.65 10.96 -19.41
CA SER A 122 -2.66 10.33 -18.53
C SER A 122 -2.82 8.80 -18.46
N ILE A 123 -4.06 8.29 -18.43
CA ILE A 123 -4.31 6.84 -18.50
C ILE A 123 -3.81 6.28 -19.82
N GLU A 124 -4.13 6.93 -20.95
CA GLU A 124 -3.71 6.46 -22.27
C GLU A 124 -2.18 6.44 -22.39
N LEU A 125 -1.48 7.42 -21.80
CA LEU A 125 -0.02 7.42 -21.73
C LEU A 125 0.52 6.24 -20.91
N ILE A 126 -0.05 5.95 -19.74
CA ILE A 126 0.34 4.79 -18.92
C ILE A 126 0.14 3.49 -19.69
N ILE A 127 -1.02 3.31 -20.34
CA ILE A 127 -1.34 2.09 -21.10
C ILE A 127 -0.35 1.83 -22.22
N ASN A 128 0.11 2.88 -22.91
CA ASN A 128 0.96 2.79 -24.09
C ASN A 128 2.46 2.95 -23.78
N ASP A 129 2.88 2.97 -22.50
CA ASP A 129 4.29 3.03 -22.14
C ASP A 129 4.96 1.65 -22.23
N ASP A 130 5.62 1.40 -23.36
CA ASP A 130 6.37 0.17 -23.63
C ASP A 130 7.55 -0.07 -22.65
N ASN A 131 7.94 0.91 -21.83
CA ASN A 131 9.00 0.74 -20.83
C ASN A 131 8.49 0.11 -19.53
N LEU A 132 7.16 0.09 -19.31
CA LEU A 132 6.57 -0.49 -18.10
C LEU A 132 6.45 -2.00 -18.22
N THR A 133 6.88 -2.71 -17.19
CA THR A 133 6.48 -4.12 -17.02
C THR A 133 4.97 -4.20 -16.77
N HIS A 134 4.34 -5.35 -17.03
CA HIS A 134 2.91 -5.56 -16.75
C HIS A 134 2.51 -5.23 -15.29
N THR A 135 3.38 -5.50 -14.32
CA THR A 135 3.13 -5.16 -12.91
C THR A 135 3.22 -3.65 -12.68
N GLN A 136 4.18 -2.96 -13.29
CA GLN A 136 4.30 -1.49 -13.15
C GLN A 136 3.14 -0.77 -13.83
N LEU A 137 2.77 -1.19 -15.04
CA LEU A 137 1.56 -0.74 -15.74
C LEU A 137 0.35 -0.83 -14.82
N HIS A 138 0.12 -1.99 -14.22
CA HIS A 138 -1.00 -2.23 -13.32
C HIS A 138 -0.95 -1.32 -12.07
N ASP A 139 0.23 -1.22 -11.44
CA ASP A 139 0.45 -0.39 -10.25
C ASP A 139 0.16 1.09 -10.54
N GLU A 140 0.67 1.62 -11.65
CA GLU A 140 0.51 3.03 -12.06
C GLU A 140 -0.91 3.33 -12.51
N PHE A 141 -1.51 2.46 -13.32
CA PHE A 141 -2.87 2.61 -13.83
C PHE A 141 -3.89 2.70 -12.69
N PHE A 142 -3.86 1.76 -11.75
CA PHE A 142 -4.79 1.79 -10.63
C PHE A 142 -4.44 2.88 -9.62
N ALA A 143 -3.16 3.16 -9.37
CA ALA A 143 -2.79 4.30 -8.52
C ALA A 143 -3.38 5.62 -9.04
N HIS A 144 -3.33 5.82 -10.36
CA HIS A 144 -3.96 6.97 -11.01
C HIS A 144 -5.47 6.98 -10.78
N ILE A 145 -6.19 5.88 -11.05
CA ILE A 145 -7.64 5.78 -10.80
C ILE A 145 -8.00 6.03 -9.32
N PHE A 146 -7.29 5.40 -8.39
CA PHE A 146 -7.51 5.57 -6.95
C PHE A 146 -7.34 7.03 -6.50
N SER A 147 -6.46 7.80 -7.14
CA SER A 147 -6.27 9.22 -6.83
C SER A 147 -7.53 10.06 -7.10
N TYR A 148 -8.35 9.67 -8.09
CA TYR A 148 -9.64 10.32 -8.39
C TYR A 148 -10.79 9.79 -7.51
N GLY A 149 -10.66 8.60 -6.93
CA GLY A 149 -11.67 8.03 -6.03
C GLY A 149 -11.92 8.84 -4.75
N GLN A 150 -10.99 9.73 -4.35
CA GLN A 150 -11.02 10.51 -3.11
C GLN A 150 -11.15 9.66 -1.83
N ASN A 151 -10.76 8.38 -1.88
CA ASN A 151 -10.70 7.48 -0.73
C ASN A 151 -9.26 7.00 -0.52
N PHE A 152 -8.48 7.80 0.22
CA PHE A 152 -7.06 7.53 0.44
C PHE A 152 -6.81 6.24 1.24
N LEU A 153 -7.73 5.86 2.13
CA LEU A 153 -7.63 4.60 2.86
C LEU A 153 -7.81 3.41 1.92
N LEU A 154 -8.76 3.49 0.98
CA LEU A 154 -8.98 2.45 -0.02
C LEU A 154 -7.73 2.25 -0.90
N TYR A 155 -7.08 3.34 -1.33
CA TYR A 155 -5.80 3.27 -2.04
C TYR A 155 -4.72 2.54 -1.23
N LYS A 156 -4.57 2.88 0.06
CA LYS A 156 -3.60 2.22 0.95
C LYS A 156 -3.88 0.73 1.13
N ILE A 157 -5.15 0.38 1.31
CA ILE A 157 -5.61 -1.00 1.44
C ILE A 157 -5.34 -1.79 0.15
N TRP A 158 -5.67 -1.22 -1.01
CA TRP A 158 -5.37 -1.83 -2.31
C TRP A 158 -3.86 -1.97 -2.52
N ARG A 159 -3.05 -0.95 -2.24
CA ARG A 159 -1.57 -1.02 -2.39
C ARG A 159 -0.99 -2.16 -1.56
N PHE A 160 -1.45 -2.29 -0.31
CA PHE A 160 -1.06 -3.39 0.56
C PHE A 160 -1.44 -4.76 -0.04
N MET A 161 -2.68 -4.92 -0.53
CA MET A 161 -3.12 -6.14 -1.21
C MET A 161 -2.35 -6.42 -2.50
N GLN A 162 -2.04 -5.37 -3.26
CA GLN A 162 -1.28 -5.45 -4.49
C GLN A 162 0.11 -6.02 -4.22
N ASP A 163 0.77 -5.56 -3.15
CA ASP A 163 2.07 -6.07 -2.76
C ASP A 163 2.04 -7.55 -2.34
N PHE A 164 0.99 -8.01 -1.67
CA PHE A 164 0.80 -9.44 -1.43
C PHE A 164 0.53 -10.21 -2.73
N SER A 165 -0.27 -9.65 -3.64
CA SER A 165 -0.61 -10.30 -4.91
C SER A 165 0.60 -10.46 -5.84
N LYS A 166 1.69 -9.69 -5.64
CA LYS A 166 2.94 -9.80 -6.40
C LYS A 166 3.56 -11.20 -6.36
N SER A 167 3.31 -11.98 -5.30
CA SER A 167 3.78 -13.36 -5.21
C SER A 167 2.88 -14.39 -5.92
N VAL A 168 1.73 -13.97 -6.43
CA VAL A 168 0.75 -14.83 -7.13
C VAL A 168 0.97 -14.74 -8.64
N LYS A 169 0.91 -15.87 -9.35
CA LYS A 169 0.99 -15.89 -10.81
C LYS A 169 -0.26 -15.25 -11.43
N ASN A 170 -0.10 -14.58 -12.57
CA ASN A 170 -1.19 -13.93 -13.30
C ASN A 170 -2.00 -12.96 -12.41
N ASN A 171 -1.28 -12.15 -11.64
CA ASN A 171 -1.86 -11.17 -10.72
C ASN A 171 -2.26 -9.85 -11.39
N THR A 172 -2.08 -9.71 -12.70
CA THR A 172 -2.48 -8.55 -13.50
C THR A 172 -3.38 -9.00 -14.66
N TYR A 173 -3.95 -8.03 -15.37
CA TYR A 173 -4.78 -8.26 -16.55
C TYR A 173 -3.99 -8.17 -17.85
N GLY A 174 -4.57 -8.67 -18.94
CA GLY A 174 -4.09 -8.42 -20.30
C GLY A 174 -4.33 -6.97 -20.73
N ILE A 175 -3.62 -6.52 -21.77
CA ILE A 175 -3.67 -5.12 -22.22
C ILE A 175 -5.09 -4.67 -22.61
N ASP A 176 -5.87 -5.58 -23.21
CA ASP A 176 -7.25 -5.33 -23.63
C ASP A 176 -8.18 -4.93 -22.48
N PHE A 177 -7.91 -5.41 -21.26
CA PHE A 177 -8.69 -5.02 -20.08
C PHE A 177 -8.51 -3.53 -19.76
N TYR A 178 -7.27 -3.04 -19.77
CA TYR A 178 -6.98 -1.63 -19.47
C TYR A 178 -7.55 -0.71 -20.55
N ASN A 179 -7.46 -1.10 -21.82
CA ASN A 179 -8.08 -0.39 -22.93
C ASN A 179 -9.60 -0.31 -22.78
N GLN A 180 -10.25 -1.40 -22.37
CA GLN A 180 -11.69 -1.41 -22.12
C GLN A 180 -12.08 -0.51 -20.94
N ILE A 181 -11.31 -0.50 -19.85
CA ILE A 181 -11.55 0.44 -18.74
C ILE A 181 -11.38 1.89 -19.19
N ALA A 182 -10.34 2.22 -19.95
CA ALA A 182 -10.13 3.57 -20.49
C ALA A 182 -11.35 4.03 -21.32
N GLU A 183 -11.89 3.16 -22.19
CA GLU A 183 -13.09 3.46 -22.97
C GLU A 183 -14.35 3.60 -22.10
N ILE A 184 -14.49 2.77 -21.06
CA ILE A 184 -15.60 2.89 -20.09
C ILE A 184 -15.52 4.21 -19.34
N LEU A 185 -14.34 4.62 -18.89
CA LEU A 185 -14.10 5.88 -18.19
C LEU A 185 -14.43 7.08 -19.10
N LYS A 186 -13.99 7.02 -20.36
CA LYS A 186 -14.27 8.04 -21.39
C LYS A 186 -15.76 8.17 -21.71
N THR A 187 -16.46 7.05 -21.85
CA THR A 187 -17.88 7.03 -22.22
C THR A 187 -18.83 7.12 -21.02
N LYS A 188 -18.30 7.05 -19.80
CA LYS A 188 -19.04 7.05 -18.52
C LYS A 188 -20.11 5.96 -18.45
N LYS A 189 -19.85 4.79 -19.05
CA LYS A 189 -20.81 3.67 -19.09
C LYS A 189 -20.67 2.76 -17.86
N HIS A 190 -21.18 3.23 -16.72
CA HIS A 190 -21.14 2.53 -15.42
C HIS A 190 -21.47 1.03 -15.48
N HIS A 191 -22.50 0.63 -16.23
CA HIS A 191 -22.92 -0.78 -16.31
C HIS A 191 -21.87 -1.71 -16.94
N GLN A 192 -21.01 -1.20 -17.81
CA GLN A 192 -19.98 -2.00 -18.48
C GLN A 192 -18.86 -2.42 -17.53
N ILE A 193 -18.66 -1.70 -16.41
CA ILE A 193 -17.71 -2.10 -15.37
C ILE A 193 -18.07 -3.48 -14.81
N TYR A 194 -19.35 -3.72 -14.52
CA TYR A 194 -19.82 -4.99 -13.98
C TYR A 194 -19.62 -6.14 -14.97
N THR A 195 -19.95 -5.90 -16.24
CA THR A 195 -19.79 -6.89 -17.32
C THR A 195 -18.32 -7.27 -17.49
N LEU A 196 -17.42 -6.28 -17.58
CA LEU A 196 -16.00 -6.53 -17.78
C LEU A 196 -15.40 -7.40 -16.66
N TYR A 197 -15.69 -7.09 -15.40
CA TYR A 197 -15.16 -7.84 -14.26
C TYR A 197 -15.76 -9.24 -14.11
N SER A 198 -16.91 -9.53 -14.74
CA SER A 198 -17.50 -10.88 -14.73
C SER A 198 -16.86 -11.84 -15.73
N GLU A 199 -16.08 -11.31 -16.69
CA GLU A 199 -15.41 -12.07 -17.75
C GLU A 199 -13.92 -12.36 -17.45
N GLN A 200 -13.40 -11.84 -16.32
CA GLN A 200 -12.00 -11.94 -15.88
C GLN A 200 -11.82 -12.86 -14.68
#